data_AF-A0A3B0WQ38-F1
#
_entry.id   AF-A0A3B0WQ38-F1
#
_cell.length_a   1.000
_cell.length_b   1.000
_cell.length_c   1.000
_cell.angle_alpha   90.00
_cell.angle_beta   90.00
_cell.angle_gamma   90.00
#
_symmetry.space_group_name_H-M   'P 1'
#
loop_
_entity.id
_entity.type
_entity.pdbx_description
1 polymer ?
#
loop_
_entity_poly.entity_id
_entity_poly.type
_entity_poly.pdbx_seq_one_letter_code
_entity_poly.pdbx_strand_id
1 'polypeptide(L)' 'MEVSIKAIGCPYCGETIDIQIDNSMGEQDYYEDCSVCCRPIRFLLKVNFEGQSEIAALRDDE' A
#
# COMPACT_ATOMS: atom_id res chain seq x y z
N MET A 1 15.01 9.07 -7.23
CA MET A 1 13.76 8.28 -7.34
C MET A 1 13.94 7.14 -6.34
N GLU A 2 13.38 7.31 -5.15
CA GLU A 2 13.57 6.38 -4.03
C GLU A 2 12.28 5.57 -3.87
N VAL A 3 12.15 4.53 -4.69
CA VAL A 3 11.05 3.57 -4.61
C VAL A 3 11.51 2.42 -3.73
N SER A 4 10.74 2.11 -2.69
CA SER A 4 10.99 0.97 -1.80
C SER A 4 9.90 -0.07 -1.95
N ILE A 5 10.26 -1.35 -1.97
CA ILE A 5 9.28 -2.45 -1.99
C ILE A 5 8.96 -2.85 -0.55
N LYS A 6 7.69 -3.02 -0.23
CA LYS A 6 7.24 -3.46 1.09
C LYS A 6 6.26 -4.62 0.95
N ALA A 7 6.50 -5.66 1.74
CA ALA A 7 5.62 -6.81 1.81
C ALA A 7 4.46 -6.52 2.77
N ILE A 8 3.22 -6.68 2.29
CA ILE A 8 2.00 -6.47 3.08
C ILE A 8 1.04 -7.62 2.89
N GLY A 9 0.34 -8.00 3.97
CA GLY A 9 -0.68 -9.03 3.91
C GLY A 9 -1.97 -8.49 3.27
N CYS A 10 -2.46 -9.17 2.24
CA CYS A 10 -3.75 -8.92 1.64
C CYS A 10 -4.86 -9.09 2.70
N PRO A 11 -5.67 -8.06 2.98
CA PRO A 11 -6.72 -8.15 4.00
C PRO A 11 -7.92 -9.02 3.56
N TYR A 12 -7.93 -9.50 2.31
CA TYR A 12 -8.96 -10.38 1.76
C TYR A 12 -8.59 -11.86 1.88
N CYS A 13 -7.47 -12.27 1.26
CA CYS A 13 -7.04 -13.67 1.23
C CYS A 13 -5.96 -14.02 2.26
N GLY A 14 -5.31 -13.02 2.86
CA GLY A 14 -4.18 -13.21 3.79
C GLY A 14 -2.83 -13.46 3.11
N GLU A 15 -2.76 -13.45 1.78
CA GLU A 15 -1.50 -13.65 1.07
C GLU A 15 -0.60 -12.41 1.17
N THR A 16 0.71 -12.61 1.22
CA THR A 16 1.67 -11.50 1.23
C THR A 16 1.90 -11.01 -0.19
N ILE A 17 1.66 -9.73 -0.43
CA ILE A 17 1.89 -9.05 -1.71
C ILE A 17 2.97 -7.97 -1.54
N ASP A 18 3.77 -7.77 -2.58
CA ASP A 18 4.81 -6.75 -2.63
C ASP A 18 4.27 -5.49 -3.27
N ILE A 19 4.26 -4.39 -2.51
CA ILE A 19 3.80 -3.09 -3.00
C ILE A 19 4.97 -2.13 -3.16
N GLN A 20 4.87 -1.24 -4.16
CA GLN A 20 5.87 -0.22 -4.43
C GLN A 20 5.50 1.09 -3.73
N ILE A 21 6.36 1.53 -2.82
CA ILE A 21 6.23 2.77 -2.07
C ILE A 21 7.11 3.83 -2.72
N ASP A 22 6.49 4.89 -3.26
CA ASP A 22 7.23 6.05 -3.74
C ASP A 22 7.16 7.20 -2.73
N ASN A 23 8.20 7.33 -1.90
CA ASN A 23 8.29 8.41 -0.93
C ASN A 23 8.59 9.78 -1.58
N SER A 24 8.85 9.84 -2.89
CA SER A 24 9.13 11.09 -3.60
C SER A 24 7.85 11.89 -3.91
N MET A 25 6.70 11.22 -3.96
CA MET A 25 5.40 11.80 -4.28
C MET A 25 4.62 12.29 -3.04
N GLY A 26 5.10 12.04 -1.81
CA GLY A 26 4.44 12.45 -0.58
C GLY A 26 3.29 11.54 -0.17
N GLU A 27 2.18 12.11 0.29
CA GLU A 27 0.98 11.34 0.65
C GLU A 27 0.30 10.78 -0.61
N GLN A 28 -0.02 9.49 -0.61
CA GLN A 28 -0.64 8.81 -1.74
C GLN A 28 -1.83 7.98 -1.28
N ASP A 29 -2.92 8.06 -2.05
CA ASP A 29 -4.11 7.22 -1.91
C ASP A 29 -4.32 6.55 -3.27
N TYR A 30 -4.16 5.24 -3.31
CA TYR A 30 -4.30 4.48 -4.54
C TYR A 30 -4.85 3.09 -4.27
N TYR A 31 -5.28 2.43 -5.34
CA TYR A 31 -5.85 1.10 -5.30
C TYR A 31 -4.94 0.15 -6.06
N GLU A 32 -4.64 -0.99 -5.44
CA GLU A 32 -3.87 -2.07 -6.05
C GLU A 32 -4.65 -3.37 -5.90
N ASP A 33 -4.74 -4.16 -6.97
CA ASP A 33 -5.38 -5.46 -6.91
C ASP A 33 -4.43 -6.50 -6.31
N CYS A 34 -4.99 -7.38 -5.47
CA CYS A 34 -4.25 -8.53 -5.02
C CYS A 34 -4.01 -9.48 -6.20
N SER A 35 -2.74 -9.81 -6.48
CA SER A 35 -2.36 -10.74 -7.55
C SER A 35 -2.87 -12.18 -7.38
N VAL A 36 -3.53 -12.47 -6.26
CA VAL A 36 -3.99 -13.81 -5.86
C VAL A 36 -5.50 -13.91 -5.92
N CYS A 37 -6.20 -13.00 -5.24
CA CYS A 37 -7.66 -13.01 -5.14
C CYS A 37 -8.34 -11.98 -6.05
N CYS A 38 -7.59 -11.18 -6.82
CA CYS A 38 -8.10 -10.13 -7.70
C CYS A 38 -9.09 -9.17 -7.01
N ARG A 39 -8.90 -8.91 -5.71
CA ARG A 39 -9.72 -7.96 -4.95
C ARG A 39 -8.97 -6.63 -4.86
N PRO A 40 -9.64 -5.49 -5.06
CA PRO A 40 -9.03 -4.17 -4.92
C PRO A 40 -8.72 -3.91 -3.45
N ILE A 41 -7.46 -3.56 -3.16
CA ILE A 41 -6.99 -3.13 -1.84
C ILE A 41 -6.68 -1.65 -1.94
N ARG A 42 -7.18 -0.88 -0.97
CA ARG A 42 -6.90 0.54 -0.85
C ARG A 42 -5.60 0.73 -0.05
N PHE A 43 -4.63 1.39 -0.66
CA PHE A 43 -3.36 1.74 -0.03
C PHE A 43 -3.32 3.23 0.29
N LEU A 44 -3.08 3.52 1.56
CA LEU A 44 -2.91 4.87 2.09
C LEU A 44 -1.47 5.04 2.56
N LEU A 45 -0.67 5.76 1.78
CA LEU A 45 0.67 6.19 2.15
C LEU A 45 0.58 7.59 2.77
N LYS A 46 1.05 7.72 4.01
CA LYS A 46 1.19 8.99 4.71
C LYS A 46 2.66 9.25 4.97
N VAL A 47 3.12 10.46 4.68
CA VAL A 47 4.49 10.89 4.96
C VAL A 47 4.44 11.96 6.04
N ASN A 48 5.04 11.68 7.20
CA ASN A 48 5.10 12.63 8.30
C ASN A 48 6.22 13.65 8.08
N PHE A 49 6.16 14.77 8.82
CA PHE A 49 7.17 15.85 8.79
C PHE A 49 8.59 15.39 9.19
N GLU A 50 8.72 14.23 9.83
CA GLU A 50 10.01 13.61 10.18
C GLU A 50 10.59 12.75 9.04
N GLY A 51 9.92 12.67 7.88
CA GLY A 51 10.34 11.85 6.74
C GLY A 51 10.04 10.36 6.90
N GLN A 52 9.26 9.99 7.92
CA GLN A 52 8.77 8.61 8.09
C GLN A 52 7.52 8.40 7.23
N SER A 53 7.55 7.35 6.40
CA SER A 53 6.40 6.93 5.61
C SER A 53 5.66 5.76 6.27
N GLU A 54 4.38 5.97 6.49
CA GLU A 54 3.46 5.00 7.04
C GLU A 54 2.51 4.56 5.93
N ILE A 55 2.35 3.24 5.75
CA ILE A 55 1.39 2.70 4.79
C ILE A 55 0.38 1.81 5.48
N ALA A 56 -0.89 2.01 5.14
CA ALA A 56 -2.01 1.19 5.57
C ALA A 56 -2.69 0.54 4.36
N ALA A 57 -2.92 -0.77 4.46
CA ALA A 57 -3.78 -1.51 3.54
C ALA A 57 -5.19 -1.62 4.13
N LEU A 58 -6.18 -1.08 3.43
CA LEU A 58 -7.59 -1.13 3.79
C LEU A 58 -8.38 -1.91 2.74
N ARG A 59 -9.47 -2.52 3.19
CA ARG A 59 -10.47 -3.12 2.31
C ARG A 59 -11.38 -2.01 1.78
N ASP A 60 -11.71 -2.04 0.50
CA ASP A 60 -12.64 -1.11 -0.16
C ASP A 60 -14.12 -1.52 0.00
N ASP A 61 -14.40 -2.63 0.70
CA ASP A 61 -15.73 -3.27 0.81
C ASP A 61 -16.74 -2.52 1.73
N GLU A 62 -16.71 -1.19 1.81
CA GLU A 62 -17.79 -0.38 2.46
C GLU A 62 -18.71 0.27 1.42
#